data_AF-A0A8T7E2I6-F1
#
_entry.id   AF-A0A8T7E2I6-F1
#
_cell.length_a   1.000
_cell.length_b   1.000
_cell.length_c   1.000
_cell.angle_alpha   90.00
_cell.angle_beta   90.00
_cell.angle_gamma   90.00
#
_symmetry.space_group_name_H-M   'P 1'
#
loop_
_entity.id
_entity.type
_entity.pdbx_description
1 polymer ?
#
loop_
_entity_poly.entity_id
_entity_poly.type
_entity_poly.pdbx_seq_one_letter_code
_entity_poly.pdbx_strand_id
1 'polypeptide(L)'
;MAAPADRLVDLSRYHQIVEDLRRGSALERAAFAQVALEEMIMAYRLEIESGAAALPEDKTERAGFFRWRRGTEAFIDRLEALLAALGPHSRVSIVENRDGEIRLLIDGATLMVSSPRLEHPEELQQRIAVRLCDSGICKAEISSLADKVRLQAEQLETGWSFDDRSPPVYQTSDGLNCMFDDRRHIHLKRAVCIAVLYELRLLAEGLRAVRYSGKDVDWRELAITTRPGRALAKVRFNRNGQFFRLDVPTLARAPELLTAAQPWLRGRLTERQHEHYVQLSERVVYLARDTMSAATQ
;
A
#
# COMPACT_ATOMS: atom_id res chain seq x y z
N MET A 1 11.11 -28.36 8.10
CA MET A 1 11.04 -27.41 6.97
C MET A 1 10.26 -26.19 7.42
N ALA A 2 10.95 -25.08 7.69
CA ALA A 2 10.30 -23.83 8.07
C ALA A 2 9.66 -23.20 6.84
N ALA A 3 8.41 -22.74 6.97
CA ALA A 3 7.72 -22.00 5.92
C ALA A 3 8.51 -20.72 5.58
N PRO A 4 8.69 -20.36 4.30
CA PRO A 4 9.35 -19.11 3.95
C PRO A 4 8.55 -17.94 4.52
N ALA A 5 9.25 -17.08 5.27
CA ALA A 5 8.70 -15.86 5.85
C ALA A 5 7.95 -15.05 4.79
N ASP A 6 6.73 -14.67 5.13
CA ASP A 6 5.77 -13.94 4.30
C ASP A 6 6.35 -12.55 3.96
N ARG A 7 7.10 -12.43 2.86
CA ARG A 7 7.75 -11.16 2.47
C ARG A 7 6.75 -10.23 1.81
N LEU A 8 6.24 -9.30 2.61
CA LEU A 8 5.52 -8.12 2.16
C LEU A 8 6.43 -7.31 1.21
N VAL A 9 5.92 -6.97 0.04
CA VAL A 9 6.42 -5.87 -0.78
C VAL A 9 5.58 -4.68 -0.39
N ASP A 10 6.20 -3.76 0.33
CA ASP A 10 5.54 -2.56 0.79
C ASP A 10 5.49 -1.57 -0.38
N LEU A 11 4.28 -1.25 -0.80
CA LEU A 11 3.98 -0.36 -1.92
C LEU A 11 3.51 1.01 -1.42
N SER A 12 3.93 1.38 -0.20
CA SER A 12 3.44 2.55 0.49
C SER A 12 3.98 3.87 -0.10
N ARG A 13 3.17 4.92 0.06
CA ARG A 13 3.52 6.35 -0.14
C ARG A 13 4.91 6.69 0.43
N TYR A 14 5.28 6.03 1.52
CA TYR A 14 6.56 6.19 2.21
C TYR A 14 7.76 5.81 1.34
N HIS A 15 7.73 4.69 0.61
CA HIS A 15 8.85 4.31 -0.27
C HIS A 15 9.07 5.30 -1.41
N GLN A 16 7.98 5.82 -2.00
CA GLN A 16 8.09 6.84 -3.05
C GLN A 16 8.68 8.15 -2.52
N ILE A 17 8.22 8.60 -1.35
CA ILE A 17 8.79 9.77 -0.65
C ILE A 17 10.28 9.55 -0.35
N VAL A 18 10.65 8.40 0.19
CA VAL A 18 12.04 8.08 0.51
C VAL A 18 12.93 8.11 -0.74
N GLU A 19 12.47 7.56 -1.86
CA GLU A 19 13.24 7.57 -3.10
C GLU A 19 13.45 8.99 -3.66
N ASP A 20 12.43 9.84 -3.59
CA ASP A 20 12.56 11.25 -3.98
C ASP A 20 13.54 12.00 -3.06
N LEU A 21 13.45 11.76 -1.75
CA LEU A 21 14.32 12.37 -0.74
C LEU A 21 15.78 11.91 -0.86
N ARG A 22 16.02 10.65 -1.26
CA ARG A 22 17.38 10.14 -1.54
C ARG A 22 18.09 11.02 -2.56
N ARG A 23 17.37 11.43 -3.61
CA ARG A 23 17.86 12.29 -4.69
C ARG A 23 17.68 13.79 -4.41
N GLY A 24 17.03 14.14 -3.31
CA GLY A 24 16.76 15.51 -2.89
C GLY A 24 18.00 16.29 -2.43
N SER A 25 17.76 17.50 -1.96
CA SER A 25 18.73 18.37 -1.31
C SER A 25 19.16 17.82 0.06
N ALA A 26 20.29 18.33 0.57
CA ALA A 26 20.75 17.99 1.91
C ALA A 26 19.74 18.41 2.99
N LEU A 27 19.03 19.52 2.77
CA LEU A 27 17.98 20.01 3.67
C LEU A 27 16.79 19.06 3.72
N GLU A 28 16.31 18.58 2.57
CA GLU A 28 15.22 17.60 2.49
C GLU A 28 15.60 16.27 3.19
N ARG A 29 16.83 15.79 3.01
CA ARG A 29 17.33 14.59 3.72
C ARG A 29 17.46 14.80 5.22
N ALA A 30 17.96 15.95 5.66
CA ALA A 30 18.05 16.28 7.08
C ALA A 30 16.66 16.33 7.73
N ALA A 31 15.70 16.97 7.07
CA ALA A 31 14.34 17.03 7.57
C ALA A 31 13.66 15.66 7.60
N PHE A 32 13.94 14.77 6.64
CA PHE A 32 13.53 13.37 6.71
C PHE A 32 14.05 12.65 7.96
N ALA A 33 15.36 12.75 8.21
CA ALA A 33 15.97 12.15 9.39
C ALA A 33 15.34 12.71 10.68
N GLN A 34 15.09 14.02 10.73
CA GLN A 34 14.43 14.66 11.87
C GLN A 34 13.06 14.05 12.15
N VAL A 35 12.16 14.04 11.13
CA VAL A 35 10.81 13.49 11.28
C VAL A 35 10.84 12.00 11.64
N ALA A 36 11.70 11.22 10.99
CA ALA A 36 11.82 9.80 11.27
C ALA A 36 12.26 9.52 12.71
N LEU A 37 13.26 10.26 13.21
CA LEU A 37 13.73 10.15 14.59
C LEU A 37 12.61 10.50 15.59
N GLU A 38 11.93 11.63 15.38
CA GLU A 38 10.82 12.08 16.24
C GLU A 38 9.68 11.06 16.29
N GLU A 39 9.24 10.55 15.13
CA GLU A 39 8.18 9.54 15.05
C GLU A 39 8.58 8.21 15.68
N MET A 40 9.83 7.80 15.55
CA MET A 40 10.35 6.61 16.23
C MET A 40 10.36 6.81 17.75
N ILE A 41 10.90 7.92 18.25
CA ILE A 41 10.92 8.25 19.68
C ILE A 41 9.49 8.17 20.26
N MET A 42 8.53 8.83 19.59
CA MET A 42 7.14 8.83 20.01
C MET A 42 6.53 7.41 20.00
N ALA A 43 6.76 6.64 18.94
CA ALA A 43 6.24 5.28 18.84
C ALA A 43 6.77 4.36 19.95
N TYR A 44 8.07 4.40 20.22
CA TYR A 44 8.68 3.59 21.27
C TYR A 44 8.24 4.01 22.68
N ARG A 45 8.07 5.32 22.94
CA ARG A 45 7.51 5.83 24.20
C ARG A 45 6.10 5.33 24.44
N LEU A 46 5.23 5.46 23.44
CA LEU A 46 3.85 5.00 23.53
C LEU A 46 3.77 3.49 23.78
N GLU A 47 4.67 2.69 23.20
CA GLU A 47 4.70 1.25 23.43
C GLU A 47 5.14 0.89 24.86
N ILE A 48 6.11 1.61 25.42
CA ILE A 48 6.50 1.46 26.84
C ILE A 48 5.31 1.76 27.76
N GLU A 49 4.61 2.88 27.51
CA GLU A 49 3.45 3.29 28.30
C GLU A 49 2.31 2.26 28.19
N SER A 50 1.98 1.84 26.97
CA SER A 50 0.94 0.84 26.71
C SER A 50 1.25 -0.51 27.37
N GLY A 51 2.51 -0.96 27.29
CA GLY A 51 2.94 -2.20 27.94
C GLY A 51 2.99 -2.11 29.46
N ALA A 52 3.27 -0.92 30.03
CA ALA A 52 3.21 -0.71 31.47
C ALA A 52 1.76 -0.71 32.00
N ALA A 53 0.79 -0.26 31.20
CA ALA A 53 -0.62 -0.34 31.53
C ALA A 53 -1.20 -1.78 31.43
N ALA A 54 -0.57 -2.63 30.62
CA ALA A 54 -0.99 -4.01 30.34
C ALA A 54 0.07 -5.04 30.77
N LEU A 55 0.64 -4.90 31.96
CA LEU A 55 1.69 -5.80 32.45
C LEU A 55 1.21 -7.26 32.51
N PRO A 56 2.00 -8.23 31.99
CA PRO A 56 1.68 -9.64 32.11
C PRO A 56 1.54 -10.10 33.56
N GLU A 57 0.61 -11.01 33.83
CA GLU A 57 0.47 -11.68 35.13
C GLU A 57 1.63 -12.63 35.39
N ASP A 58 2.11 -13.32 34.35
CA ASP A 58 3.25 -14.22 34.44
C ASP A 58 4.56 -13.49 34.78
N LYS A 59 5.29 -14.03 35.76
CA LYS A 59 6.53 -13.41 36.25
C LYS A 59 7.65 -13.40 35.21
N THR A 60 7.72 -14.42 34.36
CA THR A 60 8.76 -14.55 33.33
C THR A 60 8.50 -13.56 32.20
N GLU A 61 7.26 -13.46 31.74
CA GLU A 61 6.83 -12.48 30.73
C GLU A 61 7.02 -11.05 31.25
N ARG A 62 6.67 -10.79 32.51
CA ARG A 62 6.89 -9.48 33.16
C ARG A 62 8.38 -9.13 33.26
N ALA A 63 9.24 -10.09 33.62
CA ALA A 63 10.69 -9.88 33.62
C ALA A 63 11.23 -9.64 32.20
N GLY A 64 10.66 -10.31 31.19
CA GLY A 64 10.90 -10.07 29.77
C GLY A 64 10.57 -8.63 29.39
N PHE A 65 9.39 -8.14 29.75
CA PHE A 65 8.96 -6.76 29.51
C PHE A 65 9.92 -5.74 30.12
N PHE A 66 10.34 -5.90 31.39
CA PHE A 66 11.26 -4.94 32.00
C PHE A 66 12.64 -4.90 31.33
N ARG A 67 13.14 -6.06 30.85
CA ARG A 67 14.39 -6.09 30.06
C ARG A 67 14.23 -5.41 28.72
N TRP A 68 13.14 -5.69 28.01
CA TRP A 68 12.82 -5.03 26.75
C TRP A 68 12.70 -3.52 26.95
N ARG A 69 11.92 -3.07 27.93
CA ARG A 69 11.74 -1.67 28.29
C ARG A 69 13.07 -0.94 28.51
N ARG A 70 13.98 -1.50 29.32
CA ARG A 70 15.29 -0.88 29.57
C ARG A 70 16.12 -0.74 28.29
N GLY A 71 16.07 -1.76 27.42
CA GLY A 71 16.73 -1.71 26.12
C GLY A 71 16.11 -0.65 25.20
N THR A 72 14.79 -0.54 25.21
CA THR A 72 14.04 0.47 24.45
C THR A 72 14.30 1.88 24.96
N GLU A 73 14.37 2.10 26.27
CA GLU A 73 14.74 3.39 26.89
C GLU A 73 16.14 3.82 26.42
N ALA A 74 17.14 2.94 26.50
CA ALA A 74 18.49 3.23 26.00
C ALA A 74 18.53 3.48 24.48
N PHE A 75 17.65 2.83 23.71
CA PHE A 75 17.51 3.11 22.28
C PHE A 75 16.89 4.48 22.03
N ILE A 76 15.84 4.86 22.76
CA ILE A 76 15.23 6.19 22.71
C ILE A 76 16.28 7.26 23.04
N ASP A 77 17.08 7.09 24.09
CA ASP A 77 18.15 8.03 24.46
C ASP A 77 19.13 8.24 23.30
N ARG A 78 19.46 7.17 22.57
CA ARG A 78 20.31 7.25 21.37
C ARG A 78 19.63 8.00 20.22
N LEU A 79 18.34 7.80 20.00
CA LEU A 79 17.57 8.54 18.99
C LEU A 79 17.51 10.03 19.33
N GLU A 80 17.29 10.37 20.60
CA GLU A 80 17.26 11.75 21.09
C GLU A 80 18.62 12.43 20.97
N ALA A 81 19.71 11.72 21.26
CA ALA A 81 21.06 12.22 21.04
C ALA A 81 21.34 12.50 19.55
N LEU A 82 20.90 11.62 18.64
CA LEU A 82 21.01 11.84 17.20
C LEU A 82 20.17 13.03 16.74
N LEU A 83 18.93 13.16 17.26
CA LEU A 83 18.03 14.25 16.94
C LEU A 83 18.60 15.60 17.40
N ALA A 84 19.14 15.66 18.63
CA ALA A 84 19.76 16.87 19.17
C ALA A 84 21.05 17.27 18.45
N ALA A 85 21.79 16.30 17.89
CA ALA A 85 22.99 16.54 17.10
C ALA A 85 22.68 16.91 15.64
N LEU A 86 21.44 16.72 15.18
CA LEU A 86 21.05 16.97 13.80
C LEU A 86 20.95 18.49 13.55
N GLY A 87 21.78 18.98 12.63
CA GLY A 87 21.82 20.41 12.29
C GLY A 87 21.77 20.66 10.78
N PRO A 88 21.76 21.95 10.37
CA PRO A 88 21.71 22.35 8.96
C PRO A 88 22.85 21.82 8.08
N HIS A 89 23.97 21.43 8.70
CA HIS A 89 25.17 20.92 8.03
C HIS A 89 25.38 19.41 8.21
N SER A 90 24.47 18.71 8.89
CA SER A 90 24.59 17.27 9.10
C SER A 90 24.57 16.53 7.77
N ARG A 91 25.48 15.57 7.61
CA ARG A 91 25.52 14.71 6.43
C ARG A 91 24.57 13.55 6.63
N VAL A 92 23.38 13.70 6.04
CA VAL A 92 22.37 12.65 6.02
C VAL A 92 22.34 11.94 4.67
N SER A 93 22.50 10.61 4.70
CA SER A 93 22.26 9.72 3.57
C SER A 93 21.16 8.72 3.91
N ILE A 94 20.28 8.47 2.96
CA ILE A 94 19.18 7.51 3.11
C ILE A 94 19.48 6.31 2.21
N VAL A 95 19.48 5.12 2.78
CA VAL A 95 19.78 3.86 2.08
C VAL A 95 18.62 2.90 2.29
N GLU A 96 18.09 2.37 1.20
CA GLU A 96 17.12 1.29 1.24
C GLU A 96 17.83 -0.05 1.04
N ASN A 97 17.61 -1.00 1.95
CA ASN A 97 18.13 -2.36 1.82
C ASN A 97 17.30 -3.18 0.82
N ARG A 98 17.82 -4.35 0.42
CA ARG A 98 17.11 -5.27 -0.50
C ARG A 98 15.74 -5.73 0.01
N ASP A 99 15.54 -5.69 1.32
CA ASP A 99 14.28 -6.07 1.98
C ASP A 99 13.30 -4.89 2.13
N GLY A 100 13.64 -3.69 1.62
CA GLY A 100 12.82 -2.47 1.71
C GLY A 100 13.03 -1.68 3.02
N GLU A 101 13.83 -2.18 3.95
CA GLU A 101 14.13 -1.45 5.18
C GLU A 101 14.98 -0.20 4.90
N ILE A 102 14.57 0.92 5.49
CA ILE A 102 15.27 2.19 5.35
C ILE A 102 16.31 2.33 6.46
N ARG A 103 17.54 2.69 6.06
CA ARG A 103 18.64 3.06 6.94
C ARG A 103 19.03 4.51 6.73
N LEU A 104 19.21 5.22 7.83
CA LEU A 104 19.77 6.56 7.89
C LEU A 104 21.26 6.45 8.24
N LEU A 105 22.09 7.16 7.49
CA LEU A 105 23.47 7.46 7.87
C LEU A 105 23.54 8.95 8.20
N ILE A 106 23.73 9.27 9.48
CA ILE A 106 23.78 10.64 10.00
C ILE A 106 25.18 10.86 10.57
N ASP A 107 26.01 11.64 9.88
CA ASP A 107 27.38 11.97 10.31
C ASP A 107 28.24 10.74 10.70
N GLY A 108 28.02 9.61 10.01
CA GLY A 108 28.71 8.34 10.24
C GLY A 108 27.99 7.37 11.18
N ALA A 109 26.98 7.82 11.93
CA ALA A 109 26.10 6.95 12.68
C ALA A 109 25.10 6.26 11.75
N THR A 110 24.99 4.94 11.84
CA THR A 110 23.96 4.17 11.10
C THR A 110 22.79 3.84 12.01
N LEU A 111 21.58 4.10 11.52
CA LEU A 111 20.32 3.83 12.19
C LEU A 111 19.34 3.18 11.22
N MET A 112 18.57 2.20 11.68
CA MET A 112 17.47 1.62 10.92
C MET A 112 16.16 2.30 11.32
N VAL A 113 15.33 2.68 10.34
CA VAL A 113 13.99 3.23 10.59
C VAL A 113 13.04 2.06 10.80
N SER A 114 12.66 1.82 12.05
CA SER A 114 11.87 0.64 12.44
C SER A 114 10.79 0.96 13.47
N SER A 115 9.67 0.25 13.36
CA SER A 115 8.57 0.31 14.33
C SER A 115 8.87 -0.57 15.56
N PRO A 116 8.39 -0.21 16.77
CA PRO A 116 8.40 -1.11 17.93
C PRO A 116 7.63 -2.41 17.68
N ARG A 117 6.55 -2.38 16.89
CA ARG A 117 5.73 -3.54 16.53
C ARG A 117 6.05 -4.01 15.12
N LEU A 118 6.58 -5.23 15.01
CA LEU A 118 7.02 -5.81 13.73
C LEU A 118 5.85 -6.27 12.86
N GLU A 119 4.68 -6.47 13.45
CA GLU A 119 3.45 -6.85 12.76
C GLU A 119 2.79 -5.68 12.00
N HIS A 120 3.13 -4.43 12.37
CA HIS A 120 2.55 -3.20 11.83
C HIS A 120 3.60 -2.11 11.51
N PRO A 121 4.64 -2.43 10.71
CA PRO A 121 5.65 -1.44 10.32
C PRO A 121 5.06 -0.27 9.50
N GLU A 122 3.96 -0.51 8.79
CA GLU A 122 3.28 0.46 7.92
C GLU A 122 2.74 1.68 8.66
N GLU A 123 2.39 1.56 9.95
CA GLU A 123 1.81 2.66 10.71
C GLU A 123 2.84 3.76 10.98
N LEU A 124 4.06 3.38 11.36
CA LEU A 124 5.16 4.32 11.55
C LEU A 124 5.50 5.03 10.24
N GLN A 125 5.63 4.25 9.17
CA GLN A 125 5.93 4.79 7.84
C GLN A 125 4.89 5.81 7.38
N GLN A 126 3.60 5.50 7.59
CA GLN A 126 2.50 6.39 7.25
C GLN A 126 2.56 7.71 8.02
N ARG A 127 2.83 7.67 9.34
CA ARG A 127 2.97 8.90 10.14
C ARG A 127 4.15 9.76 9.69
N ILE A 128 5.30 9.14 9.40
CA ILE A 128 6.46 9.84 8.84
C ILE A 128 6.08 10.51 7.51
N ALA A 129 5.44 9.76 6.60
CA ALA A 129 5.01 10.27 5.30
C ALA A 129 4.04 11.45 5.41
N VAL A 130 3.07 11.39 6.35
CA VAL A 130 2.12 12.48 6.59
C VAL A 130 2.85 13.74 7.07
N ARG A 131 3.69 13.65 8.10
CA ARG A 131 4.40 14.81 8.65
C ARG A 131 5.36 15.48 7.66
N LEU A 132 6.02 14.69 6.82
CA LEU A 132 6.88 15.25 5.74
C LEU A 132 6.07 16.05 4.72
N CYS A 133 4.85 15.61 4.44
CA CYS A 133 4.01 16.32 3.49
C CYS A 133 3.35 17.55 4.13
N ASP A 134 2.96 17.47 5.40
CA ASP A 134 2.43 18.63 6.15
C ASP A 134 3.47 19.75 6.30
N SER A 135 4.77 19.40 6.30
CA SER A 135 5.88 20.36 6.32
C SER A 135 6.29 20.90 4.94
N GLY A 136 5.57 20.53 3.87
CA GLY A 136 5.83 21.02 2.51
C GLY A 136 7.09 20.45 1.85
N ILE A 137 7.74 19.46 2.48
CA ILE A 137 8.93 18.79 1.94
C ILE A 137 8.55 17.84 0.79
N CYS A 138 7.34 17.29 0.83
CA CYS A 138 6.78 16.59 -0.32
C CYS A 138 6.49 17.60 -1.45
N LYS A 139 7.16 17.47 -2.61
CA LYS A 139 6.90 18.28 -3.81
C LYS A 139 5.52 17.93 -4.42
N ALA A 140 4.46 18.50 -3.84
CA ALA A 140 3.08 18.61 -4.31
C ALA A 140 2.34 17.33 -4.81
N GLU A 141 1.18 17.08 -4.19
CA GLU A 141 0.11 16.13 -4.54
C GLU A 141 0.51 14.69 -4.91
N ILE A 142 1.17 14.01 -3.97
CA ILE A 142 1.18 12.56 -3.97
C ILE A 142 -0.02 12.10 -3.15
N SER A 143 -1.17 12.12 -3.80
CA SER A 143 -2.37 11.44 -3.35
C SER A 143 -2.04 9.95 -3.13
N SER A 144 -2.69 9.27 -2.18
CA SER A 144 -2.42 7.83 -1.97
C SER A 144 -2.55 7.06 -3.29
N LEU A 145 -1.98 5.85 -3.41
CA LEU A 145 -2.17 5.08 -4.66
C LEU A 145 -3.65 4.99 -5.04
N ALA A 146 -4.50 4.80 -4.04
CA ALA A 146 -5.95 4.90 -4.11
C ALA A 146 -6.42 6.25 -4.67
N ASP A 147 -6.00 7.38 -4.10
CA ASP A 147 -6.41 8.69 -4.59
C ASP A 147 -5.87 8.99 -6.00
N LYS A 148 -4.65 8.57 -6.36
CA LYS A 148 -4.09 8.75 -7.72
C LYS A 148 -4.97 8.01 -8.72
N VAL A 149 -5.31 6.77 -8.40
CA VAL A 149 -6.20 5.94 -9.20
C VAL A 149 -7.61 6.54 -9.26
N ARG A 150 -8.11 7.13 -8.16
CA ARG A 150 -9.41 7.82 -8.11
C ARG A 150 -9.43 9.02 -9.05
N LEU A 151 -8.45 9.92 -8.94
CA LEU A 151 -8.33 11.10 -9.81
C LEU A 151 -8.20 10.69 -11.28
N GLN A 152 -7.40 9.67 -11.58
CA GLN A 152 -7.32 9.11 -12.94
C GLN A 152 -8.64 8.48 -13.40
N ALA A 153 -9.45 7.93 -12.50
CA ALA A 153 -10.75 7.33 -12.83
C ALA A 153 -11.81 8.40 -13.10
N GLU A 154 -11.75 9.53 -12.40
CA GLU A 154 -12.63 10.69 -12.64
C GLU A 154 -12.40 11.33 -14.01
N GLN A 155 -11.18 11.26 -14.54
CA GLN A 155 -10.81 11.78 -15.86
C GLN A 155 -11.18 10.86 -17.03
N LEU A 156 -11.76 9.69 -16.76
CA LEU A 156 -12.14 8.77 -17.82
C LEU A 156 -13.37 9.25 -18.58
N GLU A 157 -13.24 9.32 -19.90
CA GLU A 157 -14.41 9.28 -20.76
C GLU A 157 -15.07 7.91 -20.63
N THR A 158 -16.37 7.93 -20.31
CA THR A 158 -17.18 6.72 -20.12
C THR A 158 -18.53 6.88 -20.79
N GLY A 159 -19.09 5.77 -21.27
CA GLY A 159 -20.36 5.81 -22.01
C GLY A 159 -21.03 4.44 -22.09
N TRP A 160 -22.35 4.45 -22.23
CA TRP A 160 -23.07 3.22 -22.56
C TRP A 160 -23.10 3.03 -24.07
N SER A 161 -22.83 1.80 -24.50
CA SER A 161 -23.13 1.33 -25.84
C SER A 161 -24.25 0.30 -25.77
N PHE A 162 -25.30 0.54 -26.56
CA PHE A 162 -26.43 -0.37 -26.72
C PHE A 162 -26.53 -0.78 -28.16
N ASP A 163 -26.53 -2.08 -28.36
CA ASP A 163 -26.90 -2.73 -29.61
C ASP A 163 -28.09 -3.66 -29.30
N ASP A 164 -28.97 -3.86 -30.27
CA ASP A 164 -30.12 -4.75 -30.14
C ASP A 164 -29.71 -6.22 -30.31
N ARG A 165 -28.51 -6.48 -30.83
CA ARG A 165 -27.96 -7.84 -31.04
C ARG A 165 -26.80 -8.20 -30.12
N SER A 166 -26.35 -7.26 -29.29
CA SER A 166 -25.20 -7.44 -28.40
C SER A 166 -25.56 -7.10 -26.95
N PRO A 167 -24.89 -7.73 -25.97
CA PRO A 167 -25.11 -7.37 -24.57
C PRO A 167 -24.73 -5.90 -24.31
N PRO A 168 -25.39 -5.20 -23.37
CA PRO A 168 -25.04 -3.83 -23.03
C PRO A 168 -23.61 -3.72 -22.51
N VAL A 169 -22.88 -2.72 -23.02
CA VAL A 169 -21.48 -2.48 -22.67
C VAL A 169 -21.34 -1.08 -22.06
N TYR A 170 -20.69 -1.01 -20.89
CA TYR A 170 -20.19 0.24 -20.35
C TYR A 170 -18.74 0.41 -20.78
N GLN A 171 -18.50 1.40 -21.63
CA GLN A 171 -17.21 1.67 -22.26
C GLN A 171 -16.39 2.66 -21.44
N THR A 172 -15.07 2.50 -21.50
CA THR A 172 -14.10 3.39 -20.86
C THR A 172 -12.96 3.71 -21.81
N SER A 173 -12.44 4.94 -21.74
CA SER A 173 -11.33 5.39 -22.59
C SER A 173 -9.97 4.73 -22.29
N ASP A 174 -9.84 3.98 -21.19
CA ASP A 174 -8.64 3.18 -20.90
C ASP A 174 -8.71 1.74 -21.41
N GLY A 175 -9.73 1.43 -22.21
CA GLY A 175 -9.89 0.17 -22.91
C GLY A 175 -10.40 -0.99 -22.06
N LEU A 176 -10.83 -0.77 -20.81
CA LEU A 176 -11.49 -1.81 -20.00
C LEU A 176 -13.01 -1.64 -20.01
N ASN A 177 -13.67 -2.39 -20.88
CA ASN A 177 -15.11 -2.31 -21.07
C ASN A 177 -15.83 -3.37 -20.22
N CYS A 178 -16.92 -2.99 -19.55
CA CYS A 178 -17.75 -3.92 -18.78
C CYS A 178 -18.96 -4.36 -19.60
N MET A 179 -19.09 -5.67 -19.82
CA MET A 179 -20.23 -6.26 -20.52
C MET A 179 -21.20 -6.88 -19.51
N PHE A 180 -22.50 -6.67 -19.72
CA PHE A 180 -23.56 -7.14 -18.82
C PHE A 180 -24.59 -7.97 -19.55
N ASP A 181 -25.27 -8.87 -18.83
CA ASP A 181 -26.26 -9.79 -19.43
C ASP A 181 -27.51 -9.08 -19.96
N ASP A 182 -27.92 -7.98 -19.30
CA ASP A 182 -29.13 -7.22 -19.64
C ASP A 182 -29.06 -5.76 -19.20
N ARG A 183 -30.08 -4.97 -19.56
CA ARG A 183 -30.20 -3.52 -19.29
C ARG A 183 -30.84 -3.20 -17.93
N ARG A 184 -31.26 -4.20 -17.12
CA ARG A 184 -31.87 -3.99 -15.80
C ARG A 184 -30.83 -3.45 -14.82
N HIS A 185 -31.28 -2.61 -13.89
CA HIS A 185 -30.44 -1.98 -12.87
C HIS A 185 -29.23 -1.22 -13.44
N ILE A 186 -29.40 -0.51 -14.55
CA ILE A 186 -28.30 0.08 -15.31
C ILE A 186 -27.41 1.03 -14.49
N HIS A 187 -27.99 1.77 -13.54
CA HIS A 187 -27.24 2.63 -12.62
C HIS A 187 -26.35 1.83 -11.66
N LEU A 188 -26.86 0.71 -11.15
CA LEU A 188 -26.07 -0.20 -10.31
C LEU A 188 -24.95 -0.84 -11.12
N LYS A 189 -25.23 -1.32 -12.33
CA LYS A 189 -24.25 -1.90 -13.24
C LYS A 189 -23.12 -0.92 -13.56
N ARG A 190 -23.46 0.35 -13.85
CA ARG A 190 -22.48 1.44 -13.99
C ARG A 190 -21.61 1.59 -12.75
N ALA A 191 -22.23 1.69 -11.58
CA ALA A 191 -21.53 1.88 -10.31
C ALA A 191 -20.54 0.72 -10.02
N VAL A 192 -20.97 -0.52 -10.28
CA VAL A 192 -20.13 -1.71 -10.13
C VAL A 192 -18.98 -1.73 -11.14
N CYS A 193 -19.23 -1.37 -12.41
CA CYS A 193 -18.14 -1.27 -13.39
C CYS A 193 -17.08 -0.26 -12.94
N ILE A 194 -17.49 0.91 -12.45
CA ILE A 194 -16.58 1.93 -11.94
C ILE A 194 -15.78 1.39 -10.75
N ALA A 195 -16.41 0.68 -9.81
CA ALA A 195 -15.72 0.07 -8.67
C ALA A 195 -14.69 -0.99 -9.11
N VAL A 196 -15.08 -1.90 -10.01
CA VAL A 196 -14.18 -2.93 -10.56
C VAL A 196 -13.01 -2.30 -11.31
N LEU A 197 -13.27 -1.29 -12.12
CA LEU A 197 -12.26 -0.54 -12.87
C LEU A 197 -11.24 0.13 -11.92
N TYR A 198 -11.75 0.77 -10.87
CA TYR A 198 -10.92 1.37 -9.84
C TYR A 198 -10.00 0.33 -9.16
N GLU A 199 -10.57 -0.79 -8.71
CA GLU A 199 -9.78 -1.85 -8.06
C GLU A 199 -8.74 -2.49 -9.00
N LEU A 200 -9.09 -2.68 -10.27
CA LEU A 200 -8.15 -3.22 -11.28
C LEU A 200 -7.02 -2.25 -11.59
N ARG A 201 -7.29 -0.94 -11.58
CA ARG A 201 -6.25 0.09 -11.71
C ARG A 201 -5.34 0.11 -10.50
N LEU A 202 -5.91 0.02 -9.30
CA LEU A 202 -5.13 -0.08 -8.06
C LEU A 202 -4.19 -1.29 -8.09
N LEU A 203 -4.69 -2.43 -8.57
CA LEU A 203 -3.90 -3.63 -8.81
C LEU A 203 -2.81 -3.40 -9.87
N ALA A 204 -3.12 -2.76 -11.00
CA ALA A 204 -2.16 -2.50 -12.07
C ALA A 204 -0.99 -1.62 -11.59
N GLU A 205 -1.29 -0.55 -10.84
CA GLU A 205 -0.27 0.30 -10.24
C GLU A 205 0.59 -0.47 -9.23
N GLY A 206 -0.05 -1.30 -8.40
CA GLY A 206 0.69 -2.13 -7.44
C GLY A 206 1.65 -3.11 -8.12
N LEU A 207 1.18 -3.78 -9.18
CA LEU A 207 2.02 -4.66 -10.01
C LEU A 207 3.14 -3.89 -10.73
N ARG A 208 2.90 -2.64 -11.14
CA ARG A 208 3.93 -1.81 -11.78
C ARG A 208 5.03 -1.46 -10.80
N ALA A 209 4.67 -1.11 -9.57
CA ALA A 209 5.63 -0.85 -8.51
C ALA A 209 6.44 -2.11 -8.15
N VAL A 210 5.82 -3.30 -8.15
CA VAL A 210 6.55 -4.59 -8.03
C VAL A 210 7.61 -4.72 -9.13
N ARG A 211 7.28 -4.45 -10.39
CA ARG A 211 8.25 -4.52 -11.50
C ARG A 211 9.37 -3.49 -11.37
N TYR A 212 9.05 -2.27 -10.96
CA TYR A 212 10.06 -1.24 -10.71
C TYR A 212 11.03 -1.61 -9.59
N SER A 213 10.59 -2.39 -8.60
CA SER A 213 11.46 -2.94 -7.55
C SER A 213 12.35 -4.11 -8.02
N GLY A 214 12.38 -4.41 -9.33
CA GLY A 214 13.18 -5.49 -9.91
C GLY A 214 12.62 -6.89 -9.68
N LYS A 215 11.35 -7.00 -9.26
CA LYS A 215 10.68 -8.28 -9.01
C LYS A 215 9.78 -8.65 -10.19
N ASP A 216 9.75 -9.93 -10.52
CA ASP A 216 8.88 -10.46 -11.57
C ASP A 216 7.49 -10.83 -11.04
N VAL A 217 6.48 -10.61 -11.89
CA VAL A 217 5.10 -11.02 -11.67
C VAL A 217 4.86 -12.37 -12.35
N ASP A 218 4.61 -13.42 -11.57
CA ASP A 218 4.12 -14.70 -12.09
C ASP A 218 2.60 -14.64 -12.21
N TRP A 219 2.13 -14.41 -13.43
CA TRP A 219 0.71 -14.29 -13.75
C TRP A 219 -0.12 -15.54 -13.47
N ARG A 220 0.51 -16.72 -13.41
CA ARG A 220 -0.19 -17.97 -13.06
C ARG A 220 -0.47 -18.07 -11.56
N GLU A 221 0.24 -17.28 -10.79
CA GLU A 221 0.23 -17.29 -9.32
C GLU A 221 -0.37 -16.02 -8.73
N LEU A 222 -0.73 -15.06 -9.58
CA LEU A 222 -1.39 -13.84 -9.18
C LEU A 222 -2.73 -14.19 -8.53
N ALA A 223 -2.85 -13.90 -7.23
CA ALA A 223 -4.03 -14.24 -6.45
C ALA A 223 -4.32 -13.16 -5.41
N ILE A 224 -5.60 -12.88 -5.21
CA ILE A 224 -6.08 -11.96 -4.18
C ILE A 224 -6.78 -12.79 -3.12
N THR A 225 -6.35 -12.63 -1.87
CA THR A 225 -6.93 -13.34 -0.72
C THR A 225 -7.23 -12.36 0.40
N THR A 226 -8.41 -12.43 0.99
CA THR A 226 -8.78 -11.67 2.18
C THR A 226 -8.82 -12.58 3.39
N ARG A 227 -8.57 -12.02 4.57
CA ARG A 227 -8.81 -12.70 5.85
C ARG A 227 -9.94 -11.98 6.59
N PRO A 228 -10.85 -12.70 7.27
CA PRO A 228 -11.85 -12.09 8.12
C PRO A 228 -11.20 -11.12 9.12
N GLY A 229 -11.75 -9.91 9.27
CA GLY A 229 -11.25 -8.88 10.18
C GLY A 229 -10.03 -8.09 9.68
N ARG A 230 -9.55 -8.31 8.45
CA ARG A 230 -8.51 -7.46 7.83
C ARG A 230 -9.14 -6.54 6.79
N ALA A 231 -8.86 -5.25 6.87
CA ALA A 231 -9.36 -4.25 5.93
C ALA A 231 -8.77 -4.40 4.51
N LEU A 232 -7.50 -4.83 4.40
CA LEU A 232 -6.81 -4.94 3.11
C LEU A 232 -6.65 -6.39 2.65
N ALA A 233 -6.83 -6.61 1.35
CA ALA A 233 -6.62 -7.89 0.69
C ALA A 233 -5.12 -8.13 0.43
N LYS A 234 -4.68 -9.38 0.58
CA LYS A 234 -3.34 -9.85 0.25
C LYS A 234 -3.28 -10.20 -1.24
N VAL A 235 -2.47 -9.46 -1.99
CA VAL A 235 -2.19 -9.69 -3.41
C VAL A 235 -0.86 -10.43 -3.54
N ARG A 236 -0.90 -11.73 -3.75
CA ARG A 236 0.27 -12.56 -4.04
C ARG A 236 0.61 -12.45 -5.51
N PHE A 237 1.86 -12.20 -5.87
CA PHE A 237 2.28 -12.00 -7.26
C PHE A 237 3.32 -13.01 -7.75
N ASN A 238 3.78 -13.95 -6.92
CA ASN A 238 4.68 -15.03 -7.35
C ASN A 238 4.59 -16.32 -6.51
N ARG A 239 5.31 -17.36 -6.96
CA ARG A 239 5.44 -18.68 -6.30
C ARG A 239 6.15 -18.62 -4.95
N ASN A 240 7.01 -17.62 -4.75
CA ASN A 240 7.79 -17.46 -3.52
C ASN A 240 6.92 -16.96 -2.35
N GLY A 241 5.61 -16.78 -2.57
CA GLY A 241 4.68 -16.29 -1.55
C GLY A 241 4.76 -14.80 -1.32
N GLN A 242 5.54 -14.05 -2.11
CA GLN A 242 5.65 -12.60 -1.97
C GLN A 242 4.33 -11.95 -2.35
N PHE A 243 3.99 -10.89 -1.61
CA PHE A 243 2.70 -10.25 -1.73
C PHE A 243 2.78 -8.77 -1.37
N PHE A 244 1.78 -8.00 -1.78
CA PHE A 244 1.50 -6.67 -1.27
C PHE A 244 0.04 -6.60 -0.80
N ARG A 245 -0.37 -5.50 -0.17
CA ARG A 245 -1.76 -5.34 0.31
C ARG A 245 -2.45 -4.19 -0.40
N LEU A 246 -3.70 -4.39 -0.79
CA LEU A 246 -4.55 -3.37 -1.41
C LEU A 246 -5.97 -3.43 -0.86
N ASP A 247 -6.67 -2.31 -0.93
CA ASP A 247 -8.12 -2.24 -0.73
C ASP A 247 -8.83 -2.59 -2.04
N VAL A 248 -9.13 -3.88 -2.21
CA VAL A 248 -9.76 -4.44 -3.43
C VAL A 248 -10.88 -5.43 -3.06
N PRO A 249 -11.93 -4.95 -2.36
CA PRO A 249 -12.94 -5.82 -1.78
C PRO A 249 -13.77 -6.57 -2.84
N THR A 250 -14.02 -5.96 -4.00
CA THR A 250 -14.76 -6.60 -5.10
C THR A 250 -13.94 -7.71 -5.73
N LEU A 251 -12.69 -7.43 -6.11
CA LEU A 251 -11.80 -8.42 -6.71
C LEU A 251 -11.48 -9.57 -5.75
N ALA A 252 -11.42 -9.31 -4.45
CA ALA A 252 -11.26 -10.35 -3.44
C ALA A 252 -12.47 -11.30 -3.34
N ARG A 253 -13.69 -10.81 -3.59
CA ARG A 253 -14.93 -11.60 -3.55
C ARG A 253 -15.27 -12.26 -4.89
N ALA A 254 -14.66 -11.79 -5.99
CA ALA A 254 -14.90 -12.29 -7.35
C ALA A 254 -13.56 -12.61 -8.05
N PRO A 255 -12.86 -13.70 -7.65
CA PRO A 255 -11.55 -14.08 -8.22
C PRO A 255 -11.60 -14.39 -9.72
N GLU A 256 -12.77 -14.72 -10.27
CA GLU A 256 -13.00 -14.86 -11.71
C GLU A 256 -12.71 -13.56 -12.47
N LEU A 257 -12.95 -12.39 -11.87
CA LEU A 257 -12.67 -11.09 -12.49
C LEU A 257 -11.17 -10.87 -12.65
N LEU A 258 -10.37 -11.26 -11.66
CA LEU A 258 -8.92 -11.17 -11.74
C LEU A 258 -8.39 -11.97 -12.93
N THR A 259 -8.92 -13.18 -13.13
CA THR A 259 -8.55 -14.04 -14.26
C THR A 259 -8.97 -13.41 -15.58
N ALA A 260 -10.22 -12.93 -15.66
CA ALA A 260 -10.75 -12.29 -16.85
C ALA A 260 -9.99 -11.01 -17.22
N ALA A 261 -9.52 -10.23 -16.24
CA ALA A 261 -8.84 -8.95 -16.45
C ALA A 261 -7.32 -9.08 -16.69
N GLN A 262 -6.71 -10.27 -16.56
CA GLN A 262 -5.26 -10.43 -16.76
C GLN A 262 -4.73 -9.88 -18.10
N PRO A 263 -5.41 -10.07 -19.26
CA PRO A 263 -4.93 -9.51 -20.53
C PRO A 263 -4.80 -7.99 -20.48
N TRP A 264 -5.81 -7.31 -19.91
CA TRP A 264 -5.79 -5.86 -19.73
C TRP A 264 -4.67 -5.43 -18.76
N LEU A 265 -4.51 -6.11 -17.62
CA LEU A 265 -3.44 -5.83 -16.66
C LEU A 265 -2.05 -5.94 -17.32
N ARG A 266 -1.81 -7.00 -18.10
CA ARG A 266 -0.56 -7.20 -18.87
C ARG A 266 -0.32 -6.09 -19.89
N GLY A 267 -1.37 -5.69 -20.62
CA GLY A 267 -1.32 -4.57 -21.56
C GLY A 267 -0.87 -3.28 -20.86
N ARG A 268 -1.50 -2.93 -19.75
CA ARG A 268 -1.18 -1.73 -18.95
C ARG A 268 0.24 -1.72 -18.38
N LEU A 269 0.81 -2.88 -18.08
CA LEU A 269 2.20 -3.02 -17.60
C LEU A 269 3.24 -2.97 -18.72
N THR A 270 2.83 -3.13 -19.97
CA THR A 270 3.69 -3.08 -21.15
C THR A 270 3.42 -1.85 -22.03
N GLU A 271 2.61 -0.91 -21.53
CA GLU A 271 2.16 0.31 -22.22
C GLU A 271 1.45 0.03 -23.55
N ARG A 272 0.91 -1.18 -23.72
CA ARG A 272 0.09 -1.56 -24.86
C ARG A 272 -1.38 -1.42 -24.47
N GLN A 273 -2.07 -0.46 -25.09
CA GLN A 273 -3.52 -0.30 -24.93
C GLN A 273 -4.25 -1.17 -25.96
N HIS A 274 -5.12 -2.03 -25.48
CA HIS A 274 -6.06 -2.80 -26.29
C HIS A 274 -7.42 -2.78 -25.59
N GLU A 275 -8.48 -2.75 -26.39
CA GLU A 275 -9.83 -2.95 -25.86
C GLU A 275 -9.95 -4.35 -25.28
N HIS A 276 -10.42 -4.42 -24.05
CA HIS A 276 -10.62 -5.64 -23.32
C HIS A 276 -11.99 -5.60 -22.66
N TYR A 277 -12.73 -6.70 -22.78
CA TYR A 277 -14.09 -6.81 -22.26
C TYR A 277 -14.11 -7.76 -21.08
N VAL A 278 -14.66 -7.31 -19.96
CA VAL A 278 -14.92 -8.14 -18.78
C VAL A 278 -16.42 -8.36 -18.61
N GLN A 279 -16.83 -9.62 -18.55
CA GLN A 279 -18.22 -9.96 -18.25
C GLN A 279 -18.50 -9.77 -16.76
N LEU A 280 -19.39 -8.84 -16.43
CA LEU A 280 -19.88 -8.63 -15.07
C LEU A 280 -21.25 -9.30 -14.92
N SER A 281 -21.23 -10.57 -14.49
CA SER A 281 -22.46 -11.32 -14.21
C SER A 281 -23.30 -10.66 -13.11
N GLU A 282 -24.60 -10.95 -13.07
CA GLU A 282 -25.49 -10.49 -11.99
C GLU A 282 -24.93 -10.82 -10.60
N ARG A 283 -24.31 -12.00 -10.41
CA ARG A 283 -23.65 -12.37 -9.16
C ARG A 283 -22.60 -11.35 -8.74
N VAL A 284 -21.73 -10.95 -9.66
CA VAL A 284 -20.68 -9.94 -9.39
C VAL A 284 -21.30 -8.59 -9.05
N VAL A 285 -22.36 -8.21 -9.76
CA VAL A 285 -23.08 -6.94 -9.52
C VAL A 285 -23.64 -6.87 -8.09
N TYR A 286 -24.25 -7.95 -7.60
CA TYR A 286 -24.75 -7.99 -6.22
C TYR A 286 -23.63 -8.04 -5.17
N LEU A 287 -22.55 -8.80 -5.42
CA LEU A 287 -21.40 -8.86 -4.49
C LEU A 287 -20.73 -7.49 -4.30
N ALA A 288 -20.57 -6.74 -5.38
CA ALA A 288 -19.98 -5.41 -5.36
C ALA A 288 -20.89 -4.37 -4.68
N ARG A 289 -22.21 -4.49 -4.85
CA ARG A 289 -23.18 -3.62 -4.15
C ARG A 289 -23.04 -3.69 -2.63
N ASP A 290 -22.87 -4.90 -2.09
CA ASP A 290 -22.72 -5.12 -0.65
C ASP A 290 -21.44 -4.46 -0.11
N THR A 291 -20.34 -4.51 -0.88
CA THR A 291 -19.08 -3.86 -0.49
C THR A 291 -19.17 -2.34 -0.52
N MET A 292 -19.89 -1.78 -1.50
CA MET A 292 -20.11 -0.34 -1.59
C MET A 292 -20.97 0.19 -0.45
N SER A 293 -21.95 -0.60 0.00
CA SER A 293 -22.84 -0.21 1.11
C SER A 293 -22.12 -0.25 2.47
N ALA A 294 -21.16 -1.16 2.63
CA ALA A 294 -20.37 -1.29 3.86
C ALA A 294 -19.31 -0.18 4.04
N ALA A 295 -18.89 0.49 2.97
CA ALA A 295 -17.91 1.58 3.01
C ALA A 295 -18.52 2.95 3.39
N THR A 296 -19.84 3.04 3.59
CA THR A 296 -20.56 4.30 3.89
C THR A 296 -21.10 4.36 5.33
N GLN A 297 -20.75 3.38 6.18
CA GLN A 297 -21.07 3.33 7.61
C GLN A 297 -19.79 3.47 8.43
#